data_AF-A0A7K4GPH8-F1
#
_entry.id   AF-A0A7K4GPH8-F1
#
_cell.length_a   1.000
_cell.length_b   1.000
_cell.length_c   1.000
_cell.angle_alpha   90.00
_cell.angle_beta   90.00
_cell.angle_gamma   90.00
#
_symmetry.space_group_name_H-M   'P 1'
#
loop_
_entity.id
_entity.type
_entity.pdbx_description
1 polymer ?
#
loop_
_entity_poly.entity_id
_entity_poly.type
_entity_poly.pdbx_seq_one_letter_code
_entity_poly.pdbx_strand_id
1 'polypeptide(L)'
;MEVENRNFYISVIVVLCLSMLLTLIPIWQLIIIPGIIAGILNKSLKRGVLSGFLGVTLSWGLYILVGMFTRNVYFMLDQLGGLIFGEGFGWIFVLLILLLAAIFGAVGGGIGNGFMALIKIYLEKHPFRDSKAE
;
A
#
# COMPACT_ATOMS: atom_id res chain seq x y z
N MET A 1 12.40 6.16 -20.09
CA MET A 1 11.38 6.91 -19.31
C MET A 1 10.00 6.27 -19.41
N GLU A 2 9.52 5.89 -20.60
CA GLU A 2 8.18 5.31 -20.78
C GLU A 2 7.95 4.01 -20.00
N VAL A 3 8.91 3.08 -20.00
CA VAL A 3 8.79 1.79 -19.31
C VAL A 3 8.66 1.95 -17.79
N GLU A 4 9.39 2.90 -17.19
CA GLU A 4 9.29 3.15 -15.75
C GLU A 4 7.95 3.78 -15.37
N ASN A 5 7.44 4.68 -16.21
CA ASN A 5 6.13 5.30 -15.98
C ASN A 5 5.03 4.26 -16.12
N ARG A 6 5.12 3.38 -17.13
CA ARG A 6 4.19 2.25 -17.28
C ARG A 6 4.19 1.33 -16.05
N ASN A 7 5.38 0.94 -15.57
CA ASN A 7 5.48 0.09 -14.38
C ASN A 7 4.91 0.77 -13.13
N PHE A 8 5.12 2.08 -12.99
CA PHE A 8 4.54 2.85 -11.90
C PHE A 8 3.01 2.82 -11.93
N TYR A 9 2.38 3.10 -13.07
CA TYR A 9 0.91 3.08 -13.17
C TYR A 9 0.33 1.68 -12.99
N ILE A 10 0.96 0.66 -13.58
CA ILE A 10 0.55 -0.74 -13.36
C ILE A 10 0.66 -1.10 -11.88
N SER A 11 1.76 -0.73 -11.22
CA SER A 11 1.94 -0.94 -9.79
C SER A 11 0.81 -0.31 -8.98
N VAL A 12 0.49 0.96 -9.21
CA VAL A 12 -0.61 1.64 -8.49
C VAL A 12 -1.94 0.90 -8.64
N ILE A 13 -2.29 0.49 -9.87
CA ILE A 13 -3.54 -0.23 -10.15
C ILE A 13 -3.55 -1.59 -9.45
N VAL A 14 -2.47 -2.37 -9.58
CA VAL A 14 -2.34 -3.69 -8.97
C VAL A 14 -2.44 -3.61 -7.45
N VAL A 15 -1.74 -2.65 -6.84
CA VAL A 15 -1.74 -2.42 -5.39
C VAL A 15 -3.12 -1.99 -4.90
N LEU A 16 -3.80 -1.12 -5.64
CA LEU A 16 -5.16 -0.69 -5.32
C LEU A 16 -6.11 -1.90 -5.32
N CYS A 17 -6.12 -2.70 -6.39
CA CYS A 17 -6.99 -3.88 -6.49
C CYS A 17 -6.67 -4.91 -5.41
N LEU A 18 -5.39 -5.23 -5.19
CA LEU A 18 -4.97 -6.17 -4.15
C LEU A 18 -5.34 -5.67 -2.76
N SER A 19 -5.12 -4.38 -2.48
CA SER A 19 -5.50 -3.80 -1.20
C SER A 19 -7.00 -3.89 -0.96
N MET A 20 -7.83 -3.63 -1.98
CA MET A 20 -9.29 -3.77 -1.88
C MET A 20 -9.73 -5.22 -1.63
N LEU A 21 -9.07 -6.20 -2.24
CA LEU A 21 -9.36 -7.61 -1.98
C LEU A 21 -9.02 -7.98 -0.53
N LEU A 22 -7.89 -7.47 -0.02
CA LEU A 22 -7.44 -7.77 1.34
C LEU A 22 -8.24 -7.05 2.42
N THR A 23 -8.91 -5.92 2.13
CA THR A 23 -9.83 -5.29 3.10
C THR A 23 -11.08 -6.14 3.38
N LEU A 24 -11.38 -7.14 2.55
CA LEU A 24 -12.45 -8.11 2.82
C LEU A 24 -12.11 -9.05 3.98
N ILE A 25 -10.82 -9.18 4.31
CA ILE A 25 -10.34 -9.96 5.44
C ILE A 25 -10.26 -9.03 6.66
N PRO A 26 -10.78 -9.41 7.84
CA PRO A 26 -10.78 -8.56 9.03
C PRO A 26 -9.41 -8.45 9.71
N ILE A 27 -8.32 -8.44 8.92
CA ILE A 27 -6.93 -8.25 9.36
C ILE A 27 -6.36 -7.09 8.56
N TRP A 28 -6.50 -5.89 9.11
CA TRP A 28 -6.16 -4.66 8.40
C TRP A 28 -4.66 -4.52 8.10
N GLN A 29 -3.78 -5.15 8.88
CA GLN A 29 -2.32 -5.10 8.70
C GLN A 29 -1.87 -5.78 7.39
N LEU A 30 -2.70 -6.63 6.78
CA LEU A 30 -2.40 -7.30 5.52
C LEU A 30 -2.15 -6.33 4.36
N ILE A 31 -2.53 -5.06 4.51
CA ILE A 31 -2.32 -4.00 3.52
C ILE A 31 -0.83 -3.74 3.25
N ILE A 32 0.06 -4.20 4.14
CA ILE A 32 1.50 -4.15 3.91
C ILE A 32 1.93 -5.02 2.72
N ILE A 33 1.21 -6.12 2.45
CA ILE A 33 1.52 -7.05 1.36
C ILE A 33 1.40 -6.36 -0.01
N PRO A 34 0.28 -5.69 -0.36
CA PRO A 34 0.21 -4.84 -1.54
C PRO A 34 1.32 -3.80 -1.59
N GLY A 35 1.63 -3.16 -0.46
CA GLY A 35 2.77 -2.23 -0.38
C GLY A 35 4.08 -2.87 -0.82
N ILE A 36 4.41 -4.06 -0.30
CA ILE A 36 5.61 -4.83 -0.69
C ILE A 36 5.61 -5.15 -2.19
N ILE A 37 4.47 -5.58 -2.73
CA ILE A 37 4.31 -5.84 -4.16
C ILE A 37 4.60 -4.58 -4.98
N ALA A 38 4.16 -3.40 -4.52
CA ALA A 38 4.46 -2.13 -5.17
C ALA A 38 5.96 -1.87 -5.32
N GLY A 39 6.71 -2.21 -4.27
CA GLY A 39 8.17 -2.10 -4.22
C GLY A 39 8.87 -3.07 -5.18
N ILE A 40 8.39 -4.31 -5.26
CA ILE A 40 8.93 -5.34 -6.16
C ILE A 40 8.74 -4.96 -7.63
N LEU A 41 7.57 -4.40 -7.98
CA LEU A 41 7.23 -4.04 -9.36
C LEU A 41 8.00 -2.81 -9.90
N ASN A 42 8.57 -1.99 -9.01
CA ASN A 42 9.28 -0.77 -9.37
C ASN A 42 10.78 -0.91 -9.19
N LYS A 43 11.56 -0.43 -10.17
CA LYS A 43 13.02 -0.44 -10.09
C LYS A 43 13.57 0.60 -9.12
N SER A 44 12.94 1.77 -9.08
CA SER A 44 13.34 2.89 -8.23
C SER A 44 12.63 2.83 -6.88
N LEU A 45 13.40 2.98 -5.79
CA LEU A 45 12.88 3.09 -4.43
C LEU A 45 11.79 4.17 -4.34
N LYS A 46 12.03 5.36 -4.90
CA LYS A 46 11.07 6.46 -4.88
C LYS A 46 9.73 6.08 -5.51
N ARG A 47 9.75 5.37 -6.64
CA ARG A 47 8.53 4.91 -7.33
C ARG A 47 7.85 3.75 -6.61
N GLY A 48 8.62 2.84 -6.00
CA GLY A 48 8.09 1.76 -5.17
C GLY A 48 7.33 2.31 -3.96
N VAL A 49 7.95 3.21 -3.21
CA VAL A 49 7.35 3.92 -2.08
C VAL A 49 6.11 4.71 -2.52
N LEU A 50 6.22 5.51 -3.58
CA LEU A 50 5.11 6.36 -4.04
C LEU A 50 3.93 5.54 -4.56
N SER A 51 4.18 4.46 -5.32
CA SER A 51 3.09 3.60 -5.81
C SER A 51 2.41 2.81 -4.70
N GLY A 52 3.17 2.35 -3.69
CA GLY A 52 2.63 1.74 -2.48
C GLY A 52 1.78 2.71 -1.67
N PHE A 53 2.29 3.93 -1.44
CA PHE A 53 1.55 5.02 -0.81
C PHE A 53 0.23 5.30 -1.52
N LEU A 54 0.27 5.55 -2.83
CA LEU A 54 -0.93 5.91 -3.60
C LEU A 54 -1.93 4.75 -3.65
N GLY A 55 -1.48 3.55 -4.01
CA GLY A 55 -2.37 2.39 -4.16
C GLY A 55 -3.10 2.02 -2.87
N VAL A 56 -2.37 1.95 -1.75
CA VAL A 56 -2.96 1.59 -0.45
C VAL A 56 -3.84 2.72 0.10
N THR A 57 -3.40 3.98 0.03
CA THR A 57 -4.19 5.13 0.52
C THR A 57 -5.48 5.31 -0.27
N LEU A 58 -5.43 5.19 -1.60
CA LEU A 58 -6.62 5.30 -2.45
C LEU A 58 -7.61 4.16 -2.18
N SER A 59 -7.11 2.93 -2.04
CA SER A 59 -7.93 1.77 -1.67
C SER A 59 -8.65 1.98 -0.33
N TRP A 60 -7.92 2.42 0.71
CA TRP A 60 -8.51 2.72 2.02
C TRP A 60 -9.46 3.90 2.01
N GLY A 61 -9.12 4.96 1.26
CA GLY A 61 -10.02 6.10 1.06
C GLY A 61 -11.35 5.67 0.45
N LEU A 62 -11.32 4.83 -0.58
CA LEU A 62 -12.53 4.28 -1.20
C LEU A 62 -13.29 3.36 -0.23
N TYR A 63 -12.58 2.50 0.52
CA TYR A 63 -13.19 1.63 1.52
C TYR A 63 -13.92 2.43 2.63
N ILE A 64 -13.27 3.46 3.17
CA ILE A 64 -13.86 4.34 4.18
C ILE A 64 -15.05 5.09 3.61
N LEU A 65 -14.91 5.66 2.41
CA LEU A 65 -15.97 6.42 1.75
C LEU A 65 -17.21 5.55 1.53
N VAL A 66 -17.05 4.32 1.04
CA VAL A 66 -18.16 3.34 0.95
C VAL A 66 -18.74 3.03 2.34
N GLY A 67 -17.89 2.86 3.35
CA GLY A 67 -18.32 2.62 4.73
C GLY A 67 -19.12 3.78 5.34
N MET A 68 -18.79 5.02 4.99
CA MET A 68 -19.53 6.21 5.42
C MET A 68 -20.98 6.18 4.88
N PHE A 69 -21.16 5.85 3.60
CA PHE A 69 -22.49 5.82 2.98
C PHE A 69 -23.32 4.57 3.31
N THR A 70 -22.68 3.43 3.55
CA THR A 70 -23.38 2.14 3.71
C THR A 70 -23.57 1.70 5.16
N ARG A 71 -22.68 2.11 6.06
CA ARG A 71 -22.61 1.59 7.44
C ARG A 71 -22.54 2.69 8.50
N ASN A 72 -22.68 3.95 8.11
CA ASN A 72 -22.55 5.11 9.01
C ASN A 72 -21.25 5.10 9.83
N VAL A 73 -20.13 4.65 9.23
CA VAL A 73 -18.83 4.56 9.92
C VAL A 73 -18.44 5.90 10.56
N TYR A 74 -18.75 7.02 9.91
CA TYR A 74 -18.46 8.35 10.44
C TYR A 74 -19.13 8.60 11.79
N PHE A 75 -20.37 8.16 11.98
CA PHE A 75 -21.09 8.33 13.25
C PHE A 75 -20.40 7.57 14.38
N MET A 76 -19.95 6.34 14.14
CA MET A 76 -19.18 5.57 15.13
C MET A 76 -17.85 6.23 15.48
N LEU A 77 -17.13 6.75 14.48
CA LEU A 77 -15.88 7.48 14.71
C LEU A 77 -16.13 8.80 15.46
N ASP A 78 -17.26 9.46 15.20
CA ASP A 78 -17.63 10.69 15.89
C ASP A 78 -18.03 10.45 17.34
N GLN A 79 -18.71 9.35 17.67
CA GLN A 79 -18.94 8.93 19.06
C GLN A 79 -17.63 8.67 19.80
N LEU A 80 -16.67 8.02 19.14
CA LEU A 80 -15.34 7.79 19.70
C LEU A 80 -14.55 9.10 19.88
N GLY A 81 -14.67 10.04 18.93
CA GLY A 81 -14.12 11.39 19.07
C GLY A 81 -14.79 12.20 20.18
N GLY A 82 -16.11 12.06 20.32
CA GLY A 82 -16.95 12.58 21.40
C GLY A 82 -16.34 12.36 22.77
N LEU A 83 -15.92 11.12 23.01
CA LEU A 83 -15.36 10.67 24.29
C LEU A 83 -13.99 11.29 24.62
N ILE A 84 -13.21 11.67 23.62
CA ILE A 84 -11.80 12.08 23.81
C ILE A 84 -11.62 13.59 23.62
N PHE A 85 -12.26 14.17 22.62
CA PHE A 85 -12.06 15.55 22.17
C PHE A 85 -13.35 16.40 22.19
N GLY A 86 -14.52 15.77 22.34
CA GLY A 86 -15.84 16.41 22.20
C GLY A 86 -16.54 16.04 20.89
N GLU A 87 -17.76 16.54 20.69
CA GLU A 87 -18.58 16.23 19.51
C GLU A 87 -17.98 16.82 18.21
N GLY A 88 -18.14 16.14 17.08
CA GLY A 88 -17.71 16.62 15.76
C GLY A 88 -16.25 16.35 15.41
N PHE A 89 -15.53 15.56 16.20
CA PHE A 89 -14.10 15.23 15.98
C PHE A 89 -13.86 13.87 15.30
N GLY A 90 -14.89 13.20 14.77
CA GLY A 90 -14.75 11.92 14.06
C GLY A 90 -13.80 11.95 12.85
N TRP A 91 -13.64 13.12 12.22
CA TRP A 91 -12.71 13.32 11.10
C TRP A 91 -11.24 13.08 11.47
N ILE A 92 -10.84 13.27 12.73
CA ILE A 92 -9.47 13.02 13.19
C ILE A 92 -9.13 11.53 13.03
N PHE A 93 -10.05 10.64 13.37
CA PHE A 93 -9.84 9.20 13.21
C PHE A 93 -9.79 8.80 11.75
N VAL A 94 -10.61 9.41 10.88
CA VAL A 94 -10.53 9.20 9.43
C VAL A 94 -9.14 9.56 8.92
N LEU A 95 -8.62 10.74 9.30
CA LEU A 95 -7.28 11.15 8.90
C LEU A 95 -6.20 10.23 9.46
N LEU A 96 -6.31 9.80 10.72
CA LEU A 96 -5.36 8.90 11.34
C LEU A 96 -5.32 7.54 10.63
N ILE A 97 -6.49 6.99 10.28
CA ILE A 97 -6.59 5.74 9.53
C ILE A 97 -5.96 5.89 8.14
N LEU A 98 -6.27 6.97 7.41
CA LEU A 98 -5.66 7.23 6.10
C LEU A 98 -4.15 7.44 6.18
N LEU A 99 -3.68 8.11 7.23
CA LEU A 99 -2.25 8.31 7.48
C LEU A 99 -1.55 6.97 7.75
N LEU A 100 -2.16 6.09 8.54
CA LEU A 100 -1.62 4.74 8.76
C LEU A 100 -1.59 3.93 7.45
N ALA A 101 -2.67 3.97 6.66
CA ALA A 101 -2.70 3.30 5.35
C ALA A 101 -1.58 3.82 4.43
N ALA A 102 -1.39 5.14 4.38
CA ALA A 102 -0.32 5.79 3.65
C ALA A 102 1.07 5.34 4.10
N ILE A 103 1.34 5.33 5.41
CA ILE A 103 2.61 4.89 5.98
C ILE A 103 2.86 3.42 5.65
N PHE A 104 1.87 2.55 5.85
CA PHE A 104 2.02 1.12 5.55
C PHE A 104 2.26 0.86 4.07
N GLY A 105 1.57 1.58 3.17
CA GLY A 105 1.81 1.52 1.74
C GLY A 105 3.22 1.98 1.37
N ALA A 106 3.67 3.11 1.91
CA ALA A 106 4.99 3.66 1.67
C ALA A 106 6.11 2.74 2.18
N VAL A 107 6.00 2.28 3.44
CA VAL A 107 6.96 1.38 4.08
C VAL A 107 7.00 0.04 3.36
N GLY A 108 5.85 -0.54 3.03
CA GLY A 108 5.78 -1.75 2.23
C GLY A 108 6.51 -1.57 0.89
N GLY A 109 6.25 -0.46 0.17
CA GLY A 109 6.92 -0.14 -1.09
C GLY A 109 8.44 -0.01 -0.94
N GLY A 110 8.91 0.55 0.17
CA GLY A 110 10.33 0.60 0.51
C GLY A 110 10.93 -0.79 0.75
N ILE A 111 10.27 -1.61 1.57
CA ILE A 111 10.70 -2.97 1.90
C ILE A 111 10.78 -3.84 0.63
N GLY A 112 9.75 -3.81 -0.21
CA GLY A 112 9.71 -4.62 -1.44
C GLY A 112 10.82 -4.27 -2.43
N ASN A 113 11.12 -2.97 -2.60
CA ASN A 113 12.21 -2.55 -3.46
C ASN A 113 13.59 -2.91 -2.88
N GLY A 114 13.78 -2.71 -1.57
CA GLY A 114 15.01 -3.09 -0.86
C GLY A 114 15.28 -4.59 -0.93
N PHE A 115 14.24 -5.41 -0.78
CA PHE A 115 14.34 -6.87 -0.93
C PHE A 115 14.76 -7.27 -2.35
N MET A 116 14.16 -6.64 -3.37
CA MET A 116 14.53 -6.91 -4.77
C MET A 116 15.97 -6.49 -5.09
N ALA A 117 16.45 -5.40 -4.49
CA ALA A 117 17.84 -4.97 -4.63
C ALA A 117 18.82 -6.00 -4.04
N LEU A 118 18.51 -6.57 -2.87
CA LEU A 118 19.32 -7.64 -2.27
C LEU A 118 19.33 -8.91 -3.14
N ILE A 119 18.19 -9.30 -3.70
CA ILE A 119 18.11 -10.44 -4.63
C ILE A 119 19.01 -10.20 -5.85
N LYS A 120 18.97 -8.99 -6.44
CA LYS A 120 19.78 -8.65 -7.61
C LYS A 120 21.27 -8.75 -7.31
N ILE A 121 21.72 -8.22 -6.16
CA ILE A 121 23.11 -8.30 -5.71
C ILE A 121 23.53 -9.76 -5.50
N TYR A 122 22.65 -10.58 -4.90
CA TYR A 122 22.92 -12.00 -4.68
C TYR A 122 23.08 -12.77 -6.00
N LEU A 123 22.18 -12.55 -6.96
CA LEU A 123 22.22 -13.19 -8.28
C LEU A 123 23.42 -12.74 -9.12
N GLU A 124 23.84 -11.48 -9.01
CA GLU A 124 25.05 -11.00 -9.68
C GLU A 124 26.33 -11.64 -9.10
N LYS A 125 26.35 -11.90 -7.80
CA LYS A 125 27.49 -12.54 -7.11
C LYS A 125 27.54 -14.06 -7.31
N HIS A 126 26.38 -14.69 -7.50
CA HIS A 126 26.24 -16.11 -7.78
C HIS A 126 25.52 -16.28 -9.12
N PRO A 127 26.16 -15.95 -10.26
CA PRO A 127 25.57 -16.17 -11.56
C PRO A 127 25.21 -17.65 -11.63
N PHE A 128 23.92 -17.94 -11.80
CA PHE A 128 23.48 -19.29 -12.11
C PHE A 128 24.26 -19.66 -13.37
N ARG A 129 25.20 -20.59 -13.24
CA ARG A 129 25.97 -21.13 -14.35
C ARG A 129 24.92 -21.66 -15.32
N ASP A 130 24.75 -20.98 -16.46
CA ASP A 130 23.96 -21.48 -17.58
C ASP A 130 24.59 -22.82 -18.02
N SER A 131 24.22 -23.89 -17.32
CA SER A 131 24.43 -25.22 -17.81
C SER A 131 23.32 -25.44 -18.83
N LYS A 132 23.75 -25.52 -20.09
CA LYS A 132 23.00 -25.92 -21.29
C LYS A 132 22.52 -24.76 -22.16
N ALA A 133 23.36 -24.37 -23.12
CA ALA A 133 23.12 -24.66 -24.54
C ALA A 133 24.39 -24.31 -25.35
N GLU A 134 25.31 -25.27 -25.38
CA GLU A 134 26.01 -25.64 -26.62
C GLU A 134 25.03 -26.32 -27.56
#